data_AF-A0A518K7P6-F1
#
_entry.id   AF-A0A518K7P6-F1
#
_cell.length_a   1.000
_cell.length_b   1.000
_cell.length_c   1.000
_cell.angle_alpha   90.00
_cell.angle_beta   90.00
_cell.angle_gamma   90.00
#
_symmetry.space_group_name_H-M   'P 1'
#
loop_
_entity.id
_entity.type
_entity.pdbx_description
1 polymer ?
#
loop_
_entity_poly.entity_id
_entity_poly.type
_entity_poly.pdbx_seq_one_letter_code
_entity_poly.pdbx_strand_id
1 'polypeptide(L)'
;MASAIQSPLERLGRRLRTRLSPSTGQRPGRPTDPTWTVQRKLPMSPATLTALEELAARFSSDQRQVSPMQVAALLVEEKAEAFAKSLRQDASAVSES
;
A
#
# COMPACT_ATOMS: atom_id res chain seq x y z
N MET A 1 -18.98 -0.86 23.09
CA MET A 1 -17.79 -0.27 22.42
C MET A 1 -18.06 -0.29 20.92
N ALA A 2 -18.34 0.87 20.32
CA ALA A 2 -18.67 0.95 18.90
C ALA A 2 -17.39 0.78 18.08
N SER A 3 -17.32 -0.29 17.27
CA SER A 3 -16.30 -0.43 16.23
C SER A 3 -16.55 0.66 15.19
N ALA A 4 -15.82 1.77 15.29
CA ALA A 4 -15.89 2.84 14.30
C ALA A 4 -15.56 2.25 12.93
N ILE A 5 -16.49 2.41 11.97
CA ILE A 5 -16.25 2.10 10.57
C ILE A 5 -15.11 3.03 10.11
N GLN A 6 -13.89 2.51 10.09
CA GLN A 6 -12.75 3.28 9.62
C GLN A 6 -12.86 3.56 8.13
N SER A 7 -12.57 4.80 7.77
CA SER A 7 -12.53 5.23 6.38
C SER A 7 -11.49 4.42 5.58
N PRO A 8 -11.68 4.26 4.25
CA PRO A 8 -10.69 3.60 3.39
C PRO A 8 -9.28 4.19 3.54
N LEU A 9 -9.20 5.51 3.72
CA LEU A 9 -7.94 6.23 3.90
C LEU A 9 -7.23 5.84 5.19
N GLU A 10 -7.95 5.77 6.31
CA GLU A 10 -7.38 5.35 7.61
C GLU A 10 -6.89 3.91 7.58
N ARG A 11 -7.66 3.02 6.93
CA ARG A 11 -7.28 1.62 6.77
C ARG A 11 -5.98 1.49 5.97
N LEU A 12 -5.83 2.23 4.89
CA LEU A 12 -4.59 2.27 4.10
C LEU A 12 -3.41 2.79 4.95
N GLY A 13 -3.58 3.92 5.64
CA GLY A 13 -2.53 4.50 6.48
C GLY A 13 -2.06 3.56 7.59
N ARG A 14 -2.98 2.84 8.24
CA ARG A 14 -2.62 1.82 9.25
C ARG A 14 -1.86 0.66 8.61
N ARG A 15 -2.31 0.15 7.46
CA ARG A 15 -1.67 -0.99 6.79
C ARG A 15 -0.23 -0.66 6.38
N LEU A 16 0.00 0.55 5.86
CA LEU A 16 1.34 1.10 5.60
C LEU A 16 2.24 1.06 6.84
N ARG A 17 1.76 1.63 7.96
CA ARG A 17 2.54 1.67 9.21
C ARG A 17 2.81 0.30 9.81
N THR A 18 1.96 -0.68 9.55
CA THR A 18 2.13 -2.04 10.08
C THR A 18 3.13 -2.85 9.26
N ARG A 19 3.07 -2.76 7.93
CA ARG A 19 3.87 -3.61 7.02
C ARG A 19 5.31 -3.16 6.85
N LEU A 20 5.54 -1.86 6.91
CA LEU A 20 6.88 -1.34 6.74
C LEU A 20 7.69 -1.64 8.02
N SER A 21 8.95 -2.05 7.90
CA SER A 21 9.84 -2.16 9.06
C SER A 21 10.55 -0.82 9.28
N PRO A 22 10.73 -0.35 10.53
CA PRO A 22 11.58 0.81 10.81
C PRO A 22 12.96 0.61 10.19
N SER A 23 13.54 1.67 9.62
CA SER A 23 14.94 1.64 9.18
C SER A 23 15.83 1.38 10.42
N THR A 24 16.73 0.39 10.34
CA THR A 24 17.66 0.00 11.43
C THR A 24 18.81 0.98 11.64
N GLY A 25 18.58 2.28 11.41
CA GLY A 25 19.52 3.34 11.78
C GLY A 25 20.70 3.53 10.83
N GLN A 26 20.93 2.69 9.81
CA GLN A 26 22.03 2.92 8.86
C GLN A 26 21.76 4.08 7.87
N ARG A 27 20.48 4.42 7.65
CA ARG A 27 20.02 5.71 7.08
C ARG A 27 18.65 6.05 7.67
N PRO A 28 18.51 7.06 8.54
CA PRO A 28 17.20 7.46 9.04
C PRO A 28 16.39 8.00 7.86
N GLY A 29 15.19 7.47 7.61
CA GLY A 29 14.21 8.20 6.80
C GLY A 29 13.33 7.42 5.81
N ARG A 30 13.55 6.12 5.55
CA ARG A 30 12.60 5.36 4.74
C ARG A 30 12.47 3.91 5.25
N PRO A 31 11.34 3.53 5.87
CA PRO A 31 11.04 2.15 6.21
C PRO A 31 10.86 1.35 4.91
N THR A 32 10.87 0.02 4.94
CA THR A 32 10.61 -0.82 3.76
C THR A 32 9.83 -2.07 4.18
N ASP A 33 9.06 -2.66 3.29
CA ASP A 33 8.49 -3.99 3.56
C ASP A 33 9.54 -5.06 3.20
N PRO A 34 9.97 -5.92 4.13
CA PRO A 34 10.93 -6.99 3.84
C PRO A 34 10.37 -8.06 2.87
N THR A 35 9.06 -8.14 2.66
CA THR A 35 8.48 -9.08 1.69
C THR A 35 8.63 -8.61 0.24
N TRP A 36 9.06 -7.37 -0.01
CA TRP A 36 9.29 -6.85 -1.35
C TRP A 36 10.61 -7.36 -1.94
N THR A 37 10.55 -8.52 -2.61
CA THR A 37 11.73 -9.16 -3.23
C THR A 37 11.89 -8.84 -4.72
N VAL A 38 10.85 -8.30 -5.38
CA VAL A 38 10.86 -7.94 -6.81
C VAL A 38 10.66 -6.44 -6.98
N GLN A 39 11.55 -5.80 -7.73
CA GLN A 39 11.48 -4.36 -8.02
C GLN A 39 11.37 -4.13 -9.53
N ARG A 40 10.26 -3.53 -9.96
CA ARG A 40 10.03 -3.08 -11.34
C ARG A 40 9.69 -1.59 -11.33
N LYS A 41 10.08 -0.88 -12.39
CA LYS A 41 9.77 0.55 -12.54
C LYS A 41 8.27 0.72 -12.81
N LEU A 42 7.63 1.64 -12.08
CA LEU A 42 6.23 2.01 -12.27
C LEU A 42 6.15 3.39 -12.91
N PRO A 43 5.90 3.51 -14.23
CA PRO A 43 5.58 4.79 -14.84
C PRO A 43 4.22 5.28 -14.35
N MET A 44 4.06 6.59 -14.20
CA MET A 44 2.81 7.23 -13.77
C MET A 44 2.70 8.65 -14.31
N SER A 45 1.48 9.19 -14.33
CA SER A 45 1.27 10.60 -14.66
C SER A 45 1.75 11.50 -13.52
N PRO A 46 2.03 12.80 -13.81
CA PRO A 46 2.37 13.77 -12.76
C PRO A 46 1.27 13.91 -11.70
N ALA A 47 0.00 13.91 -12.10
CA ALA A 47 -1.13 14.02 -11.17
C ALA A 47 -1.19 12.84 -10.18
N THR A 48 -0.90 11.62 -10.63
CA THR A 48 -0.81 10.45 -9.76
C THR A 48 0.34 10.60 -8.76
N LEU A 49 1.50 11.10 -9.21
CA LEU A 49 2.63 11.33 -8.30
C LEU A 49 2.27 12.34 -7.20
N THR A 50 1.65 13.47 -7.56
CA THR A 50 1.18 14.48 -6.60
C THR A 50 0.23 13.89 -5.56
N ALA A 51 -0.76 13.11 -5.99
CA ALA A 51 -1.67 12.45 -5.05
C ALA A 51 -0.92 11.49 -4.10
N LEU A 52 0.07 10.75 -4.59
CA LEU A 52 0.89 9.86 -3.77
C LEU A 52 1.77 10.64 -2.77
N GLU A 53 2.23 11.83 -3.12
CA GLU A 53 2.99 12.73 -2.24
C GLU A 53 2.12 13.26 -1.10
N GLU A 54 0.91 13.71 -1.39
CA GLU A 54 -0.05 14.14 -0.37
C GLU A 54 -0.40 13.01 0.60
N LEU A 55 -0.65 11.81 0.07
CA LEU A 55 -0.90 10.62 0.87
C LEU A 55 0.31 10.24 1.74
N ALA A 56 1.51 10.27 1.16
CA ALA A 56 2.74 9.97 1.89
C ALA A 56 2.96 10.95 3.05
N ALA A 57 2.82 12.25 2.79
CA ALA A 57 2.91 13.29 3.83
C ALA A 57 1.87 13.08 4.93
N ARG A 58 0.62 12.73 4.55
CA ARG A 58 -0.45 12.46 5.51
C ARG A 58 -0.19 11.21 6.37
N PHE A 59 0.46 10.20 5.80
CA PHE A 59 0.71 8.93 6.47
C PHE A 59 2.00 8.90 7.28
N SER A 60 2.96 9.76 6.97
CA SER A 60 4.16 9.99 7.78
C SER A 60 3.81 10.41 9.21
N SER A 61 4.73 10.11 10.12
CA SER A 61 4.74 10.57 11.51
C SER A 61 6.17 10.73 12.00
N ASP A 62 6.36 11.31 13.19
CA ASP A 62 7.68 11.52 13.79
C ASP A 62 8.47 10.21 13.97
N GLN A 63 7.75 9.10 14.17
CA GLN A 63 8.36 7.77 14.30
C GLN A 63 8.63 7.11 12.95
N ARG A 64 7.98 7.57 11.88
CA ARG A 64 7.96 6.85 10.60
C ARG A 64 7.63 7.75 9.42
N GLN A 65 8.64 7.98 8.59
CA GLN A 65 8.45 8.63 7.30
C GLN A 65 7.97 7.64 6.25
N VAL A 66 6.90 7.94 5.51
CA VAL A 66 6.41 7.15 4.38
C VAL A 66 6.71 7.91 3.10
N SER A 67 7.17 7.21 2.07
CA SER A 67 7.41 7.79 0.76
C SER A 67 6.29 7.52 -0.25
N PRO A 68 6.15 8.36 -1.30
CA PRO A 68 5.12 8.18 -2.31
C PRO A 68 5.12 6.79 -2.94
N MET A 69 6.31 6.24 -3.20
CA MET A 69 6.44 4.91 -3.81
C MET A 69 6.04 3.77 -2.90
N GLN A 70 6.08 3.95 -1.58
CA GLN A 70 5.59 2.94 -0.64
C GLN A 70 4.08 2.93 -0.57
N VAL A 71 3.46 4.11 -0.68
CA VAL A 71 2.00 4.23 -0.85
C VAL A 71 1.60 3.54 -2.15
N ALA A 72 2.29 3.83 -3.26
CA ALA A 72 2.03 3.22 -4.55
C ALA A 72 2.13 1.68 -4.50
N ALA A 73 3.20 1.16 -3.91
CA ALA A 73 3.41 -0.28 -3.78
C ALA A 73 2.24 -0.97 -3.07
N LEU A 74 1.78 -0.45 -1.93
CA LEU A 74 0.65 -1.06 -1.22
C LEU A 74 -0.69 -0.89 -1.93
N LEU A 75 -0.92 0.23 -2.63
CA LEU A 75 -2.12 0.41 -3.45
C LEU A 75 -2.17 -0.61 -4.59
N VAL A 76 -1.03 -0.83 -5.26
CA VAL A 76 -0.91 -1.83 -6.33
C VAL A 76 -1.14 -3.23 -5.78
N GLU A 77 -0.52 -3.60 -4.65
CA GLU A 77 -0.74 -4.91 -4.03
C GLU A 77 -2.20 -5.14 -3.65
N GLU A 78 -2.85 -4.17 -3.00
CA GLU A 78 -4.24 -4.33 -2.56
C GLU A 78 -5.19 -4.52 -3.74
N LYS A 79 -5.01 -3.73 -4.80
CA LYS A 79 -5.86 -3.85 -5.99
C LYS A 79 -5.55 -5.10 -6.81
N ALA A 80 -4.27 -5.46 -6.94
CA ALA A 80 -3.88 -6.70 -7.61
C ALA A 80 -4.44 -7.94 -6.89
N GLU A 81 -4.37 -7.98 -5.56
CA GLU A 81 -4.93 -9.05 -4.74
C GLU A 81 -6.46 -9.17 -4.93
N ALA A 82 -7.17 -8.03 -4.87
CA ALA A 82 -8.62 -7.98 -5.06
C ALA A 82 -9.03 -8.49 -6.45
N PHE A 83 -8.36 -8.03 -7.51
CA PHE A 83 -8.65 -8.49 -8.87
C PHE A 83 -8.27 -9.95 -9.09
N ALA A 84 -7.14 -10.41 -8.55
CA ALA A 84 -6.75 -11.82 -8.64
C ALA A 84 -7.77 -12.74 -7.93
N LYS A 85 -8.38 -12.29 -6.83
CA LYS A 85 -9.47 -13.01 -6.17
C LYS A 85 -10.71 -13.08 -7.06
N SER A 86 -11.15 -11.94 -7.62
CA SER A 86 -12.31 -11.89 -8.54
C SER A 86 -12.12 -12.83 -9.74
N LEU A 87 -10.96 -12.76 -10.40
CA LEU A 87 -10.64 -13.60 -11.56
C LEU A 87 -10.76 -15.10 -11.25
N ARG A 88 -10.33 -15.54 -10.06
CA ARG A 88 -10.44 -16.94 -9.64
C ARG A 88 -11.89 -17.36 -9.33
N GLN A 89 -12.70 -16.43 -8.81
CA GLN A 89 -14.11 -16.68 -8.53
C GLN A 89 -14.89 -16.84 -9.84
N ASP A 90 -14.64 -15.97 -10.82
CA ASP A 90 -15.27 -16.04 -12.14
C ASP A 90 -14.92 -17.36 -12.85
N ALA A 91 -13.66 -17.79 -12.78
CA ALA A 91 -13.22 -19.06 -13.38
C ALA A 91 -13.86 -20.30 -12.72
N SER A 92 -14.14 -20.24 -11.41
CA SER A 92 -14.78 -21.34 -10.66
C SER A 92 -16.27 -21.43 -10.98
N ALA A 93 -16.97 -20.28 -11.13
CA ALA A 93 -18.38 -20.24 -11.49
C ALA A 93 -18.66 -20.79 -12.91
N VAL A 94 -17.71 -20.61 -13.84
CA VAL A 94 -17.81 -21.15 -15.20
C VAL A 94 -17.60 -22.67 -15.25
N SER A 95 -16.89 -23.27 -14.29
CA SER A 95 -16.65 -24.73 -14.25
C SER A 95 -17.78 -25.52 -13.57
N GLU A 96 -18.70 -24.83 -12.87
CA GLU A 96 -19.85 -25.43 -12.18
C GLU A 96 -21.17 -25.26 -12.96
N SER A 97 -21.11 -24.66 -14.17
CA SER A 97 -22.23 -24.47 -15.11
C SER A 97 -22.10 -25.39 -16.32
#